data_AF-A0A7J2MWC9-F1
#
_entry.id   AF-A0A7J2MWC9-F1
#
_cell.length_a   1.000
_cell.length_b   1.000
_cell.length_c   1.000
_cell.angle_alpha   90.00
_cell.angle_beta   90.00
_cell.angle_gamma   90.00
#
_symmetry.space_group_name_H-M   'P 1'
#
loop_
_entity.id
_entity.type
_entity.pdbx_description
1 polymer ?
#
loop_
_entity_poly.entity_id
_entity_poly.type
_entity_poly.pdbx_seq_one_letter_code
_entity_poly.pdbx_strand_id
1 'polypeptide(L)'
;MKLIFNNSYTAIKVDMSNLSIKNSIFSYNNFAIHAKSSSIVIEESIFTRNNKSLFENCEIYIENSTFSENNKALEIKNSSGEVLHSIFSNNSYSLVINASLQIINVTVYGSDYGILLMDNSITSNITCYNNTVGLHILGNGNQIQRGLFHHNSKGILINGSENKIVDCSFWRNLYGIIAYGSNNTIYHNNFINNAENARDYGNNTWYAKYPVGGNYWDDYAGNDLYSGENQNESGSDGIGDIPYEFYGSIDKYPLMDFWNQSAQPPNKPPVAAFKFYPQSPFSNENVIFIEMCYDENGKMDIINYTWDFGDGSISYEKNPVHKYSKPGKYNVTLTIRDRAGDNDSITLQIVVRNTLPVANFTWEPLQPVSQTNIEFNASSSYDLDGSIVNYTWDFGDGSTGYGKFVSHKYVKSGEYVVRLTVRDDYGNESYIEKTIKVANREPTANFIYSPAEPYAGEEINFTDLSIDLDGSIVSWLWDFGDGSISYEKNPVHKYSKPGKYVIILTVKDDEGGKANYSLTIEVRAKETPAFSIYAFIVAIALVIIWRKRRMLSQ
;
A
#
# COMPACT_ATOMS: atom_id res chain seq x y z
N MET A 1 -23.90 17.44 -63.90
CA MET A 1 -24.10 16.11 -64.53
C MET A 1 -22.92 15.25 -64.10
N LYS A 2 -23.15 14.03 -63.61
CA LYS A 2 -22.06 13.11 -63.25
C LYS A 2 -21.45 12.52 -64.53
N LEU A 3 -20.18 12.80 -64.77
CA LEU A 3 -19.44 12.25 -65.91
C LEU A 3 -18.47 11.17 -65.45
N ILE A 4 -18.25 10.16 -66.29
CA ILE A 4 -17.32 9.06 -66.04
C ILE A 4 -16.33 8.99 -67.19
N PHE A 5 -15.05 9.17 -66.90
CA PHE A 5 -13.95 9.10 -67.85
C PHE A 5 -13.05 7.91 -67.53
N ASN A 6 -12.95 6.96 -68.45
CA ASN A 6 -12.26 5.70 -68.19
C ASN A 6 -11.33 5.29 -69.34
N ASN A 7 -10.18 4.68 -69.01
CA ASN A 7 -9.25 4.05 -69.96
C ASN A 7 -8.84 4.94 -71.16
N SER A 8 -8.64 6.24 -70.91
CA SER A 8 -8.24 7.20 -71.94
C SER A 8 -6.77 7.59 -71.81
N TYR A 9 -6.11 7.93 -72.93
CA TYR A 9 -4.79 8.53 -72.85
C TYR A 9 -4.86 9.92 -72.19
N THR A 10 -5.82 10.75 -72.59
CA THR A 10 -6.15 12.01 -71.92
C THR A 10 -7.67 12.13 -71.85
N ALA A 11 -8.22 12.08 -70.63
CA ALA A 11 -9.66 12.14 -70.43
C ALA A 11 -10.23 13.55 -70.70
N ILE A 12 -9.58 14.58 -70.15
CA ILE A 12 -9.89 15.98 -70.48
C ILE A 12 -8.61 16.74 -70.76
N LYS A 13 -8.59 17.48 -71.86
CA LYS A 13 -7.56 18.46 -72.17
C LYS A 13 -8.18 19.87 -72.22
N VAL A 14 -7.58 20.83 -71.53
CA VAL A 14 -8.03 22.22 -71.48
C VAL A 14 -6.86 23.16 -71.77
N ASP A 15 -7.00 24.03 -72.75
CA ASP A 15 -5.99 25.03 -73.10
C ASP A 15 -6.68 26.41 -73.19
N MET A 16 -6.18 27.40 -72.44
CA MET A 16 -6.69 28.79 -72.47
C MET A 16 -8.20 28.91 -72.25
N SER A 17 -8.75 28.17 -71.29
CA SER A 17 -10.21 28.12 -71.06
C SER A 17 -10.55 27.89 -69.58
N ASN A 18 -11.84 28.04 -69.25
CA ASN A 18 -12.36 27.75 -67.91
C ASN A 18 -13.07 26.39 -67.92
N LEU A 19 -12.82 25.57 -66.91
CA LEU A 19 -13.49 24.28 -66.74
C LEU A 19 -13.94 24.11 -65.29
N SER A 20 -15.21 23.77 -65.11
CA SER A 20 -15.75 23.33 -63.83
C SER A 20 -16.18 21.87 -63.93
N ILE A 21 -15.63 21.04 -63.04
CA ILE A 21 -15.92 19.62 -62.90
C ILE A 21 -16.56 19.42 -61.53
N LYS A 22 -17.74 18.81 -61.52
CA LYS A 22 -18.44 18.46 -60.28
C LYS A 22 -18.96 17.03 -60.35
N ASN A 23 -18.89 16.30 -59.24
CA ASN A 23 -19.50 14.97 -59.10
C ASN A 23 -19.08 13.98 -60.20
N SER A 24 -17.81 13.99 -60.62
CA SER A 24 -17.33 13.19 -61.76
C SER A 24 -16.27 12.17 -61.35
N ILE A 25 -16.11 11.12 -62.16
CA ILE A 25 -15.18 10.02 -61.90
C ILE A 25 -14.18 9.89 -63.04
N PHE A 26 -12.89 9.83 -62.70
CA PHE A 26 -11.78 9.61 -63.61
C PHE A 26 -11.03 8.35 -63.19
N SER A 27 -11.00 7.32 -64.05
CA SER A 27 -10.34 6.06 -63.75
C SER A 27 -9.43 5.53 -64.86
N TYR A 28 -8.28 4.96 -64.51
CA TYR A 28 -7.37 4.28 -65.46
C TYR A 28 -6.91 5.14 -66.65
N ASN A 29 -6.84 6.46 -66.48
CA ASN A 29 -6.38 7.36 -67.54
C ASN A 29 -4.88 7.62 -67.42
N ASN A 30 -4.19 7.83 -68.55
CA ASN A 30 -2.81 8.31 -68.48
C ASN A 30 -2.77 9.78 -68.00
N PHE A 31 -3.64 10.63 -68.54
CA PHE A 31 -3.95 11.94 -68.00
C PHE A 31 -5.44 11.99 -67.65
N ALA A 32 -5.79 12.11 -66.38
CA ALA A 32 -7.18 12.38 -66.00
C ALA A 32 -7.58 13.80 -66.45
N ILE A 33 -6.72 14.78 -66.17
CA ILE A 33 -6.84 16.14 -66.69
C ILE A 33 -5.45 16.61 -67.13
N HIS A 34 -5.38 17.24 -68.30
CA HIS A 34 -4.24 18.06 -68.69
C HIS A 34 -4.73 19.48 -69.00
N ALA A 35 -4.44 20.41 -68.10
CA ALA A 35 -4.85 21.80 -68.24
C ALA A 35 -3.63 22.73 -68.34
N LYS A 36 -3.70 23.70 -69.26
CA LYS A 36 -2.69 24.73 -69.45
C LYS A 36 -3.31 26.11 -69.57
N SER A 37 -2.75 27.09 -68.87
CA SER A 37 -3.16 28.51 -68.98
C SER A 37 -4.67 28.69 -68.77
N SER A 38 -5.24 27.98 -67.81
CA SER A 38 -6.69 27.77 -67.66
C SER A 38 -7.15 27.99 -66.22
N SER A 39 -8.43 28.28 -66.01
CA SER A 39 -9.06 28.30 -64.68
C SER A 39 -9.83 27.01 -64.46
N ILE A 40 -9.48 26.24 -63.43
CA ILE A 40 -10.04 24.90 -63.19
C ILE A 40 -10.67 24.82 -61.80
N VAL A 41 -11.94 24.46 -61.77
CA VAL A 41 -12.70 24.16 -60.55
C VAL A 41 -13.03 22.67 -60.52
N ILE A 42 -12.66 21.96 -59.46
CA ILE A 42 -12.95 20.54 -59.25
C ILE A 42 -13.60 20.35 -57.88
N GLU A 43 -14.82 19.84 -57.87
CA GLU A 43 -15.59 19.62 -56.65
C GLU A 43 -16.14 18.19 -56.62
N GLU A 44 -16.16 17.56 -55.43
CA GLU A 44 -16.89 16.31 -55.17
C GLU A 44 -16.54 15.18 -56.18
N SER A 45 -15.30 15.14 -56.66
CA SER A 45 -14.90 14.27 -57.78
C SER A 45 -13.88 13.21 -57.35
N ILE A 46 -13.85 12.10 -58.07
CA ILE A 46 -13.03 10.93 -57.75
C ILE A 46 -12.03 10.67 -58.88
N PHE A 47 -10.76 10.57 -58.53
CA PHE A 47 -9.64 10.29 -59.43
C PHE A 47 -8.93 9.04 -58.93
N THR A 48 -9.13 7.91 -59.62
CA THR A 48 -8.57 6.63 -59.17
C THR A 48 -7.75 5.92 -60.24
N ARG A 49 -6.60 5.34 -59.88
CA ARG A 49 -5.77 4.53 -60.80
C ARG A 49 -5.35 5.25 -62.09
N ASN A 50 -5.23 6.58 -62.06
CA ASN A 50 -4.71 7.34 -63.18
C ASN A 50 -3.20 7.47 -63.07
N ASN A 51 -2.52 7.70 -64.19
CA ASN A 51 -1.10 8.05 -64.12
C ASN A 51 -0.95 9.48 -63.56
N LYS A 52 -1.64 10.50 -64.11
CA LYS A 52 -1.65 11.83 -63.48
C LYS A 52 -2.78 12.80 -63.84
N SER A 53 -2.95 13.84 -63.01
CA SER A 53 -3.62 15.10 -63.38
C SER A 53 -2.60 16.23 -63.37
N LEU A 54 -2.47 16.94 -64.49
CA LEU A 54 -1.42 17.94 -64.72
C LEU A 54 -2.02 19.33 -64.96
N PHE A 55 -1.60 20.31 -64.17
CA PHE A 55 -2.00 21.71 -64.25
C PHE A 55 -0.76 22.59 -64.44
N GLU A 56 -0.72 23.36 -65.51
CA GLU A 56 0.41 24.23 -65.87
C GLU A 56 -0.07 25.66 -66.11
N ASN A 57 0.45 26.63 -65.35
CA ASN A 57 0.03 28.04 -65.43
C ASN A 57 -1.49 28.22 -65.24
N CYS A 58 -2.08 27.48 -64.29
CA CYS A 58 -3.51 27.49 -64.05
C CYS A 58 -3.87 28.23 -62.76
N GLU A 59 -5.10 28.71 -62.69
CA GLU A 59 -5.76 29.05 -61.43
C GLU A 59 -6.61 27.84 -61.04
N ILE A 60 -6.38 27.28 -59.86
CA ILE A 60 -7.02 26.01 -59.44
C ILE A 60 -7.84 26.17 -58.16
N TYR A 61 -9.00 25.55 -58.15
CA TYR A 61 -9.80 25.36 -56.94
C TYR A 61 -10.24 23.90 -56.90
N ILE A 62 -9.72 23.14 -55.94
CA ILE A 62 -10.05 21.72 -55.76
C ILE A 62 -10.62 21.54 -54.36
N GLU A 63 -11.86 21.05 -54.26
CA GLU A 63 -12.53 20.86 -52.99
C GLU A 63 -13.24 19.49 -52.92
N ASN A 64 -13.28 18.90 -51.72
CA ASN A 64 -14.08 17.70 -51.39
C ASN A 64 -13.85 16.53 -52.37
N SER A 65 -12.65 16.41 -52.92
CA SER A 65 -12.32 15.46 -53.98
C SER A 65 -11.38 14.36 -53.47
N THR A 66 -11.47 13.18 -54.07
CA THR A 66 -10.69 12.00 -53.66
C THR A 66 -9.76 11.55 -54.77
N PHE A 67 -8.49 11.33 -54.43
CA PHE A 67 -7.45 10.87 -55.35
C PHE A 67 -6.80 9.61 -54.80
N SER A 68 -7.09 8.44 -55.38
CA SER A 68 -6.59 7.15 -54.89
C SER A 68 -5.84 6.31 -55.92
N GLU A 69 -4.78 5.61 -55.49
CA GLU A 69 -4.08 4.62 -56.33
C GLU A 69 -3.49 5.20 -57.64
N ASN A 70 -3.22 6.50 -57.70
CA ASN A 70 -2.63 7.15 -58.86
C ASN A 70 -1.09 7.12 -58.77
N ASN A 71 -0.39 7.20 -59.89
CA ASN A 71 1.06 7.42 -59.86
C ASN A 71 1.38 8.84 -59.34
N LYS A 72 0.84 9.88 -59.98
CA LYS A 72 0.89 11.26 -59.49
C LYS A 72 -0.52 11.85 -59.44
N ALA A 73 -1.17 11.85 -58.29
CA ALA A 73 -2.56 12.30 -58.18
C ALA A 73 -2.76 13.75 -58.67
N LEU A 74 -1.94 14.68 -58.19
CA LEU A 74 -1.88 16.05 -58.70
C LEU A 74 -0.43 16.48 -58.95
N GLU A 75 -0.16 16.96 -60.17
CA GLU A 75 1.08 17.63 -60.56
C GLU A 75 0.73 19.06 -60.98
N ILE A 76 1.12 20.05 -60.16
CA ILE A 76 0.74 21.45 -60.33
C ILE A 76 2.00 22.30 -60.49
N LYS A 77 2.07 23.08 -61.58
CA LYS A 77 3.26 23.85 -61.96
C LYS A 77 2.91 25.30 -62.28
N ASN A 78 3.68 26.25 -61.76
CA ASN A 78 3.56 27.69 -62.02
C ASN A 78 2.12 28.20 -61.90
N SER A 79 1.38 27.68 -60.92
CA SER A 79 -0.06 27.87 -60.78
C SER A 79 -0.34 28.52 -59.42
N SER A 80 -1.57 28.98 -59.23
CA SER A 80 -2.04 29.51 -57.94
C SER A 80 -3.42 28.97 -57.60
N GLY A 81 -3.81 29.06 -56.34
CA GLY A 81 -5.13 28.68 -55.87
C GLY A 81 -5.10 27.71 -54.70
N GLU A 82 -6.12 26.87 -54.59
CA GLU A 82 -6.48 26.19 -53.34
C GLU A 82 -6.79 24.71 -53.56
N VAL A 83 -6.34 23.88 -52.60
CA VAL A 83 -6.75 22.48 -52.45
C VAL A 83 -7.30 22.31 -51.04
N LEU A 84 -8.60 22.05 -50.96
CA LEU A 84 -9.37 22.07 -49.72
C LEU A 84 -10.07 20.73 -49.49
N HIS A 85 -10.16 20.30 -48.23
CA HIS A 85 -11.06 19.20 -47.80
C HIS A 85 -10.94 17.90 -48.62
N SER A 86 -9.77 17.65 -49.21
CA SER A 86 -9.58 16.59 -50.19
C SER A 86 -8.74 15.44 -49.61
N ILE A 87 -8.97 14.24 -50.12
CA ILE A 87 -8.35 13.00 -49.63
C ILE A 87 -7.45 12.41 -50.71
N PHE A 88 -6.21 12.11 -50.34
CA PHE A 88 -5.24 11.44 -51.19
C PHE A 88 -4.80 10.14 -50.53
N SER A 89 -4.89 9.02 -51.24
CA SER A 89 -4.61 7.71 -50.67
C SER A 89 -3.88 6.77 -51.62
N ASN A 90 -2.90 6.03 -51.11
CA ASN A 90 -2.20 4.97 -51.85
C ASN A 90 -1.62 5.41 -53.21
N ASN A 91 -1.19 6.67 -53.33
CA ASN A 91 -0.56 7.17 -54.55
C ASN A 91 0.96 7.02 -54.46
N SER A 92 1.68 6.91 -55.58
CA SER A 92 3.15 7.04 -55.51
C SER A 92 3.53 8.48 -55.11
N TYR A 93 2.86 9.47 -55.70
CA TYR A 93 2.92 10.88 -55.31
C TYR A 93 1.52 11.44 -55.18
N SER A 94 1.14 11.90 -53.99
CA SER A 94 -0.20 12.45 -53.77
C SER A 94 -0.32 13.89 -54.28
N LEU A 95 0.57 14.79 -53.83
CA LEU A 95 0.60 16.19 -54.26
C LEU A 95 2.03 16.59 -54.66
N VAL A 96 2.24 16.93 -55.93
CA VAL A 96 3.51 17.43 -56.46
C VAL A 96 3.34 18.90 -56.86
N ILE A 97 3.79 19.80 -55.99
CA ILE A 97 3.50 21.23 -56.07
C ILE A 97 4.78 22.01 -56.38
N ASN A 98 4.85 22.54 -57.60
CA ASN A 98 5.84 23.53 -58.02
C ASN A 98 5.12 24.85 -58.33
N ALA A 99 4.51 25.41 -57.28
CA ALA A 99 3.53 26.48 -57.35
C ALA A 99 3.26 27.05 -55.94
N SER A 100 2.69 28.25 -55.87
CA SER A 100 2.23 28.87 -54.62
C SER A 100 0.76 28.54 -54.38
N LEU A 101 0.48 27.56 -53.53
CA LEU A 101 -0.89 27.12 -53.23
C LEU A 101 -1.22 27.25 -51.74
N GLN A 102 -2.52 27.30 -51.46
CA GLN A 102 -3.05 27.01 -50.13
C GLN A 102 -3.58 25.58 -50.09
N ILE A 103 -3.12 24.78 -49.13
CA ILE A 103 -3.53 23.38 -48.94
C ILE A 103 -4.10 23.25 -47.53
N ILE A 104 -5.43 23.10 -47.43
CA ILE A 104 -6.13 23.23 -46.15
C ILE A 104 -7.08 22.05 -45.92
N ASN A 105 -7.06 21.47 -44.72
CA ASN A 105 -7.92 20.34 -44.34
C ASN A 105 -7.76 19.13 -45.29
N VAL A 106 -6.53 18.87 -45.73
CA VAL A 106 -6.20 17.78 -46.65
C VAL A 106 -5.66 16.58 -45.90
N THR A 107 -6.14 15.39 -46.23
CA THR A 107 -5.65 14.12 -45.66
C THR A 107 -4.91 13.32 -46.71
N VAL A 108 -3.69 12.86 -46.39
CA VAL A 108 -2.82 12.10 -47.27
C VAL A 108 -2.31 10.84 -46.57
N TYR A 109 -2.55 9.66 -47.15
CA TYR A 109 -2.06 8.42 -46.54
C TYR A 109 -1.66 7.31 -47.49
N GLY A 110 -0.86 6.37 -46.98
CA GLY A 110 -0.45 5.16 -47.71
C GLY A 110 0.39 5.43 -48.96
N SER A 111 0.93 6.64 -49.11
CA SER A 111 1.65 7.08 -50.31
C SER A 111 3.16 6.99 -50.14
N ASP A 112 3.93 6.82 -51.22
CA ASP A 112 5.39 6.91 -51.11
C ASP A 112 5.79 8.33 -50.72
N TYR A 113 5.26 9.31 -51.45
CA TYR A 113 5.40 10.73 -51.13
C TYR A 113 4.02 11.36 -50.98
N GLY A 114 3.74 11.87 -49.78
CA GLY A 114 2.49 12.55 -49.48
C GLY A 114 2.38 13.89 -50.19
N ILE A 115 3.00 14.92 -49.62
CA ILE A 115 3.04 16.26 -50.21
C ILE A 115 4.48 16.62 -50.54
N LEU A 116 4.73 17.11 -51.75
CA LEU A 116 6.02 17.60 -52.20
C LEU A 116 5.89 19.08 -52.57
N LEU A 117 6.55 19.95 -51.80
CA LEU A 117 6.51 21.40 -51.98
C LEU A 117 7.84 21.90 -52.54
N MET A 118 7.82 22.51 -53.73
CA MET A 118 9.01 23.05 -54.41
C MET A 118 9.06 24.57 -54.44
N ASP A 119 7.99 25.24 -54.00
CA ASP A 119 7.83 26.70 -53.98
C ASP A 119 7.16 27.14 -52.69
N ASN A 120 6.82 28.42 -52.51
CA ASN A 120 6.30 29.03 -51.28
C ASN A 120 4.80 28.79 -51.00
N SER A 121 4.42 27.55 -50.69
CA SER A 121 3.04 27.19 -50.35
C SER A 121 2.70 27.37 -48.86
N ILE A 122 1.40 27.50 -48.58
CA ILE A 122 0.85 27.51 -47.21
C ILE A 122 0.05 26.23 -47.02
N THR A 123 0.35 25.48 -45.96
CA THR A 123 -0.38 24.28 -45.57
C THR A 123 -0.94 24.44 -44.16
N SER A 124 -2.22 24.11 -43.97
CA SER A 124 -2.89 24.23 -42.67
C SER A 124 -3.84 23.05 -42.42
N ASN A 125 -3.86 22.52 -41.19
CA ASN A 125 -4.73 21.40 -40.81
C ASN A 125 -4.60 20.18 -41.73
N ILE A 126 -3.38 19.87 -42.17
CA ILE A 126 -3.12 18.68 -42.98
C ILE A 126 -2.91 17.46 -42.09
N THR A 127 -3.32 16.28 -42.55
CA THR A 127 -3.04 15.01 -41.87
C THR A 127 -2.32 14.06 -42.82
N CYS A 128 -1.09 13.68 -42.48
CA CYS A 128 -0.26 12.79 -43.28
C CYS A 128 0.11 11.54 -42.48
N TYR A 129 -0.29 10.35 -42.93
CA TYR A 129 0.03 9.11 -42.22
C TYR A 129 0.31 7.88 -43.07
N ASN A 130 1.07 6.92 -42.53
CA ASN A 130 1.48 5.70 -43.23
C ASN A 130 2.14 5.97 -44.59
N ASN A 131 2.85 7.09 -44.73
CA ASN A 131 3.60 7.40 -45.95
C ASN A 131 5.10 7.10 -45.76
N THR A 132 5.83 6.88 -46.86
CA THR A 132 7.31 6.84 -46.77
C THR A 132 7.85 8.23 -46.39
N VAL A 133 7.29 9.28 -46.98
CA VAL A 133 7.50 10.68 -46.55
C VAL A 133 6.16 11.40 -46.50
N GLY A 134 5.76 11.90 -45.32
CA GLY A 134 4.49 12.61 -45.14
C GLY A 134 4.47 13.94 -45.89
N LEU A 135 5.49 14.77 -45.66
CA LEU A 135 5.71 16.02 -46.38
C LEU A 135 7.20 16.20 -46.69
N HIS A 136 7.51 16.54 -47.93
CA HIS A 136 8.86 16.79 -48.41
C HIS A 136 8.95 18.23 -48.95
N ILE A 137 9.77 19.05 -48.30
CA ILE A 137 9.92 20.47 -48.61
C ILE A 137 11.24 20.66 -49.36
N LEU A 138 11.17 20.79 -50.68
CA LEU A 138 12.31 21.12 -51.54
C LEU A 138 12.48 22.63 -51.73
N GLY A 139 11.38 23.38 -51.68
CA GLY A 139 11.33 24.82 -51.91
C GLY A 139 11.58 25.68 -50.67
N ASN A 140 11.59 27.00 -50.86
CA ASN A 140 11.81 27.97 -49.79
C ASN A 140 10.53 28.70 -49.41
N GLY A 141 10.48 29.25 -48.19
CA GLY A 141 9.38 30.13 -47.76
C GLY A 141 8.03 29.45 -47.53
N ASN A 142 7.99 28.12 -47.43
CA ASN A 142 6.77 27.37 -47.12
C ASN A 142 6.35 27.60 -45.66
N GLN A 143 5.04 27.62 -45.43
CA GLN A 143 4.46 27.73 -44.09
C GLN A 143 3.58 26.51 -43.81
N ILE A 144 3.96 25.74 -42.80
CA ILE A 144 3.27 24.53 -42.37
C ILE A 144 2.74 24.81 -40.97
N GLN A 145 1.42 24.76 -40.82
CA GLN A 145 0.76 25.00 -39.55
C GLN A 145 -0.27 23.91 -39.23
N ARG A 146 -0.36 23.48 -37.97
CA ARG A 146 -1.42 22.55 -37.53
C ARG A 146 -1.44 21.25 -38.35
N GLY A 147 -0.27 20.77 -38.75
CA GLY A 147 -0.12 19.49 -39.43
C GLY A 147 -0.03 18.33 -38.44
N LEU A 148 -0.76 17.24 -38.71
CA LEU A 148 -0.63 15.99 -37.99
C LEU A 148 0.12 14.97 -38.84
N PHE A 149 1.32 14.60 -38.41
CA PHE A 149 2.17 13.63 -39.10
C PHE A 149 2.35 12.39 -38.24
N HIS A 150 1.77 11.26 -38.63
CA HIS A 150 1.88 10.04 -37.82
C HIS A 150 2.15 8.75 -38.58
N HIS A 151 2.88 7.82 -37.97
CA HIS A 151 3.18 6.50 -38.56
C HIS A 151 3.86 6.57 -39.94
N ASN A 152 4.52 7.68 -40.28
CA ASN A 152 5.31 7.79 -41.50
C ASN A 152 6.72 7.27 -41.26
N SER A 153 7.44 6.85 -42.32
CA SER A 153 8.88 6.65 -42.18
C SER A 153 9.63 7.96 -41.93
N LYS A 154 9.14 9.07 -42.50
CA LYS A 154 9.59 10.44 -42.19
C LYS A 154 8.35 11.35 -42.14
N GLY A 155 8.11 12.02 -41.01
CA GLY A 155 7.02 12.97 -40.87
C GLY A 155 7.19 14.13 -41.86
N ILE A 156 8.26 14.92 -41.65
CA ILE A 156 8.72 15.92 -42.62
C ILE A 156 10.18 15.69 -43.00
N LEU A 157 10.48 15.80 -44.29
CA LEU A 157 11.83 15.92 -44.84
C LEU A 157 12.03 17.33 -45.42
N ILE A 158 13.00 18.08 -44.91
CA ILE A 158 13.24 19.48 -45.28
C ILE A 158 14.58 19.61 -46.00
N ASN A 159 14.55 19.92 -47.29
CA ASN A 159 15.75 20.21 -48.09
C ASN A 159 15.86 21.70 -48.42
N GLY A 160 14.73 22.42 -48.49
CA GLY A 160 14.70 23.86 -48.73
C GLY A 160 14.96 24.71 -47.47
N SER A 161 15.04 26.01 -47.67
CA SER A 161 15.43 27.00 -46.65
C SER A 161 14.31 27.99 -46.34
N GLU A 162 14.41 28.70 -45.21
CA GLU A 162 13.46 29.78 -44.84
C GLU A 162 11.99 29.31 -44.71
N ASN A 163 11.77 28.03 -44.45
CA ASN A 163 10.43 27.49 -44.20
C ASN A 163 10.07 27.60 -42.71
N LYS A 164 8.77 27.62 -42.43
CA LYS A 164 8.22 27.71 -41.07
C LYS A 164 7.33 26.50 -40.78
N ILE A 165 7.58 25.80 -39.68
CA ILE A 165 6.82 24.64 -39.22
C ILE A 165 6.38 24.89 -37.78
N VAL A 166 5.08 25.09 -37.57
CA VAL A 166 4.52 25.47 -36.27
C VAL A 166 3.22 24.76 -35.96
N ASP A 167 2.90 24.61 -34.68
CA ASP A 167 1.66 23.99 -34.22
C ASP A 167 1.42 22.57 -34.77
N CYS A 168 2.46 21.85 -35.18
CA CYS A 168 2.33 20.50 -35.74
C CYS A 168 2.54 19.43 -34.66
N SER A 169 2.01 18.24 -34.90
CA SER A 169 2.26 17.07 -34.07
C SER A 169 2.86 15.93 -34.88
N PHE A 170 3.91 15.34 -34.33
CA PHE A 170 4.67 14.23 -34.88
C PHE A 170 4.54 13.03 -33.97
N TRP A 171 3.75 12.03 -34.40
CA TRP A 171 3.38 10.90 -33.56
C TRP A 171 3.75 9.55 -34.18
N ARG A 172 4.57 8.73 -33.49
CA ARG A 172 4.94 7.37 -33.95
C ARG A 172 5.54 7.30 -35.36
N ASN A 173 6.29 8.32 -35.78
CA ASN A 173 7.07 8.24 -36.99
C ASN A 173 8.40 7.52 -36.71
N LEU A 174 9.02 6.93 -37.73
CA LEU A 174 10.41 6.49 -37.60
C LEU A 174 11.34 7.71 -37.40
N TYR A 175 11.04 8.80 -38.10
CA TYR A 175 11.66 10.12 -37.89
C TYR A 175 10.57 11.19 -37.87
N GLY A 176 10.52 12.03 -36.82
CA GLY A 176 9.61 13.17 -36.76
C GLY A 176 9.94 14.19 -37.87
N ILE A 177 11.09 14.85 -37.75
CA ILE A 177 11.62 15.75 -38.78
C ILE A 177 13.08 15.39 -39.11
N ILE A 178 13.42 15.41 -40.40
CA ILE A 178 14.82 15.45 -40.87
C ILE A 178 15.03 16.73 -41.67
N ALA A 179 15.95 17.58 -41.25
CA ALA A 179 16.27 18.84 -41.91
C ALA A 179 17.69 18.81 -42.50
N TYR A 180 17.80 19.06 -43.80
CA TYR A 180 19.04 19.29 -44.55
C TYR A 180 19.17 20.76 -44.98
N GLY A 181 18.06 21.44 -45.23
CA GLY A 181 18.04 22.88 -45.53
C GLY A 181 18.37 23.74 -44.32
N SER A 182 18.56 25.05 -44.50
CA SER A 182 19.00 25.97 -43.44
C SER A 182 18.04 27.15 -43.26
N ASN A 183 18.18 27.88 -42.15
CA ASN A 183 17.33 29.03 -41.81
C ASN A 183 15.82 28.73 -41.72
N ASN A 184 15.44 27.46 -41.53
CA ASN A 184 14.07 27.09 -41.22
C ASN A 184 13.76 27.40 -39.75
N THR A 185 12.50 27.70 -39.44
CA THR A 185 12.03 28.02 -38.09
C THR A 185 10.98 27.00 -37.64
N ILE A 186 11.27 26.28 -36.56
CA ILE A 186 10.50 25.13 -36.08
C ILE A 186 10.21 25.29 -34.58
N TYR A 187 8.98 25.62 -34.20
CA TYR A 187 8.62 25.78 -32.78
C TYR A 187 7.13 25.48 -32.57
N HIS A 188 6.70 25.29 -31.32
CA HIS A 188 5.33 24.96 -30.94
C HIS A 188 4.83 23.65 -31.56
N ASN A 189 5.73 22.69 -31.78
CA ASN A 189 5.38 21.37 -32.25
C ASN A 189 5.46 20.34 -31.11
N ASN A 190 4.70 19.26 -31.23
CA ASN A 190 4.77 18.13 -30.30
C ASN A 190 5.44 16.93 -30.96
N PHE A 191 6.49 16.40 -30.33
CA PHE A 191 7.17 15.17 -30.75
C PHE A 191 6.87 14.06 -29.74
N ILE A 192 6.18 13.00 -30.20
CA ILE A 192 5.56 11.99 -29.33
C ILE A 192 5.76 10.58 -29.89
N ASN A 193 6.38 9.71 -29.12
CA ASN A 193 6.61 8.29 -29.39
C ASN A 193 7.25 8.05 -30.77
N ASN A 194 8.03 9.00 -31.30
CA ASN A 194 8.80 8.76 -32.52
C ASN A 194 10.02 7.88 -32.19
N ALA A 195 10.49 7.08 -33.13
CA ALA A 195 11.75 6.35 -32.93
C ALA A 195 12.93 7.31 -32.83
N GLU A 196 12.86 8.43 -33.55
CA GLU A 196 13.75 9.58 -33.39
C GLU A 196 12.97 10.88 -33.64
N ASN A 197 13.01 11.81 -32.68
CA ASN A 197 12.20 13.03 -32.73
C ASN A 197 12.67 13.99 -33.84
N ALA A 198 13.97 14.29 -33.92
CA ALA A 198 14.52 15.18 -34.93
C ALA A 198 15.98 14.89 -35.31
N ARG A 199 16.32 15.15 -36.57
CA ARG A 199 17.71 15.32 -37.05
C ARG A 199 17.85 16.62 -37.80
N ASP A 200 18.88 17.37 -37.44
CA ASP A 200 19.22 18.60 -38.14
C ASP A 200 20.65 18.53 -38.69
N TYR A 201 20.77 18.58 -40.00
CA TYR A 201 22.03 18.70 -40.73
C TYR A 201 22.24 20.12 -41.27
N GLY A 202 21.26 21.01 -41.07
CA GLY A 202 21.32 22.41 -41.46
C GLY A 202 21.41 23.33 -40.25
N ASN A 203 21.60 24.63 -40.52
CA ASN A 203 21.59 25.64 -39.47
C ASN A 203 20.16 26.17 -39.29
N ASN A 204 19.29 25.41 -38.59
CA ASN A 204 17.89 25.77 -38.37
C ASN A 204 17.62 26.19 -36.92
N THR A 205 16.55 26.95 -36.72
CA THR A 205 16.12 27.44 -35.40
C THR A 205 14.94 26.62 -34.89
N TRP A 206 15.14 25.91 -33.78
CA TRP A 206 14.15 25.00 -33.18
C TRP A 206 13.37 25.61 -32.01
N TYR A 207 13.32 26.94 -31.93
CA TYR A 207 12.62 27.64 -30.87
C TYR A 207 12.16 29.02 -31.34
N ALA A 208 11.10 29.56 -30.73
CA ALA A 208 10.83 30.98 -30.77
C ALA A 208 11.52 31.68 -29.58
N LYS A 209 11.73 32.99 -29.70
CA LYS A 209 12.37 33.76 -28.62
C LYS A 209 11.53 33.65 -27.34
N TYR A 210 12.19 33.60 -26.18
CA TYR A 210 11.52 33.69 -24.89
C TYR A 210 10.60 34.94 -24.82
N PRO A 211 9.40 34.87 -24.20
CA PRO A 211 8.78 33.73 -23.51
C PRO A 211 7.91 32.85 -24.41
N VAL A 212 8.11 32.87 -25.73
CA VAL A 212 7.26 32.10 -26.66
C VAL A 212 7.53 30.60 -26.52
N GLY A 213 8.79 30.21 -26.31
CA GLY A 213 9.19 28.81 -26.15
C GLY A 213 9.45 28.09 -27.47
N GLY A 214 9.81 26.81 -27.35
CA GLY A 214 10.21 25.91 -28.42
C GLY A 214 9.17 24.83 -28.65
N ASN A 215 9.61 23.58 -28.71
CA ASN A 215 8.80 22.40 -28.98
C ASN A 215 8.66 21.55 -27.72
N TYR A 216 7.61 20.74 -27.68
CA TYR A 216 7.45 19.69 -26.68
C TYR A 216 8.09 18.39 -27.18
N TRP A 217 8.83 17.73 -26.30
CA TRP A 217 9.56 16.49 -26.57
C TRP A 217 9.16 15.47 -25.49
N ASP A 218 8.60 14.35 -25.89
CA ASP A 218 8.10 13.32 -24.97
C ASP A 218 9.21 12.62 -24.16
N ASP A 219 10.44 12.67 -24.65
CA ASP A 219 11.65 12.15 -24.02
C ASP A 219 12.45 13.21 -23.24
N TYR A 220 11.96 14.46 -23.18
CA TYR A 220 12.61 15.52 -22.40
C TYR A 220 12.24 15.43 -20.92
N ALA A 221 13.27 15.31 -20.09
CA ALA A 221 13.15 15.17 -18.63
C ALA A 221 13.67 16.41 -17.87
N GLY A 222 13.73 17.58 -18.51
CA GLY A 222 14.26 18.79 -17.89
C GLY A 222 13.41 19.31 -16.72
N ASN A 223 13.77 20.49 -16.23
CA ASN A 223 13.12 21.13 -15.09
C ASN A 223 12.55 22.49 -15.52
N ASP A 224 11.52 22.94 -14.81
CA ASP A 224 10.96 24.29 -14.91
C ASP A 224 10.81 24.84 -13.50
N LEU A 225 11.94 25.31 -13.00
CA LEU A 225 12.11 25.88 -11.67
C LEU A 225 12.45 27.36 -11.74
N TYR A 226 12.94 27.82 -12.89
CA TYR A 226 13.31 29.19 -13.13
C TYR A 226 12.53 29.78 -14.32
N SER A 227 12.40 31.11 -14.33
CA SER A 227 11.76 31.83 -15.44
C SER A 227 12.69 32.89 -16.04
N GLY A 228 12.50 33.24 -17.31
CA GLY A 228 13.18 34.40 -17.93
C GLY A 228 14.43 34.09 -18.76
N GLU A 229 14.92 35.08 -19.51
CA GLU A 229 16.09 34.88 -20.36
C GLU A 229 17.37 34.68 -19.51
N ASN A 230 17.87 33.44 -19.49
CA ASN A 230 18.96 32.89 -18.68
C ASN A 230 18.63 32.58 -17.19
N GLN A 231 17.35 32.32 -16.89
CA GLN A 231 16.82 31.41 -15.84
C GLN A 231 17.60 31.36 -14.51
N ASN A 232 17.59 32.48 -13.76
CA ASN A 232 18.10 32.56 -12.38
C ASN A 232 17.04 33.04 -11.36
N GLU A 233 15.79 33.19 -11.79
CA GLU A 233 14.69 33.67 -10.94
C GLU A 233 13.71 32.53 -10.66
N SER A 234 13.38 32.29 -9.39
CA SER A 234 12.47 31.20 -9.01
C SER A 234 11.05 31.43 -9.54
N GLY A 235 10.50 30.46 -10.25
CA GLY A 235 9.16 30.48 -10.82
C GLY A 235 9.02 29.40 -11.89
N SER A 236 7.80 28.90 -12.12
CA SER A 236 7.52 27.95 -13.22
C SER A 236 6.72 28.68 -14.30
N ASP A 237 7.23 28.68 -15.53
CA ASP A 237 6.62 29.36 -16.68
C ASP A 237 6.21 28.38 -17.80
N GLY A 238 6.41 27.07 -17.59
CA GLY A 238 6.10 26.00 -18.53
C GLY A 238 7.17 25.79 -19.60
N ILE A 239 8.30 26.52 -19.53
CA ILE A 239 9.44 26.40 -20.43
C ILE A 239 10.61 25.80 -19.67
N GLY A 240 11.20 24.75 -20.24
CA GLY A 240 12.32 24.04 -19.62
C GLY A 240 13.56 24.92 -19.47
N ASP A 241 14.22 24.75 -18.32
CA ASP A 241 15.45 25.44 -17.93
C ASP A 241 16.70 24.92 -18.65
N ILE A 242 16.60 23.70 -19.17
CA ILE A 242 17.71 22.96 -19.78
C ILE A 242 17.39 22.81 -21.26
N PRO A 243 18.23 23.30 -22.19
CA PRO A 243 18.04 23.06 -23.61
C PRO A 243 17.89 21.56 -23.94
N TYR A 244 17.03 21.22 -24.88
CA TYR A 244 16.95 19.87 -25.43
C TYR A 244 17.92 19.73 -26.60
N GLU A 245 18.96 18.93 -26.42
CA GLU A 245 19.97 18.66 -27.45
C GLU A 245 19.60 17.40 -28.25
N PHE A 246 19.69 17.49 -29.57
CA PHE A 246 19.49 16.36 -30.48
C PHE A 246 20.51 16.44 -31.63
N TYR A 247 20.40 15.54 -32.60
CA TYR A 247 21.42 15.45 -33.64
C TYR A 247 21.57 16.76 -34.43
N GLY A 248 22.71 17.43 -34.23
CA GLY A 248 23.18 18.60 -34.97
C GLY A 248 22.55 19.95 -34.59
N SER A 249 21.65 20.00 -33.62
CA SER A 249 21.00 21.26 -33.18
C SER A 249 20.45 21.16 -31.74
N ILE A 250 19.89 22.27 -31.25
CA ILE A 250 19.29 22.38 -29.92
C ILE A 250 17.94 23.11 -30.00
N ASP A 251 17.01 22.68 -29.17
CA ASP A 251 15.87 23.50 -28.76
C ASP A 251 16.26 24.23 -27.47
N LYS A 252 16.42 25.56 -27.54
CA LYS A 252 16.88 26.36 -26.42
C LYS A 252 15.82 26.54 -25.33
N TYR A 253 14.53 26.43 -25.69
CA TYR A 253 13.42 26.74 -24.80
C TYR A 253 12.35 25.64 -24.88
N PRO A 254 12.71 24.36 -24.64
CA PRO A 254 11.77 23.26 -24.81
C PRO A 254 10.55 23.45 -23.90
N LEU A 255 9.37 23.03 -24.36
CA LEU A 255 8.15 23.12 -23.55
C LEU A 255 8.11 21.96 -22.55
N MET A 256 7.71 22.24 -21.31
CA MET A 256 7.54 21.22 -20.26
C MET A 256 6.29 20.37 -20.45
N ASP A 257 5.28 20.98 -21.06
CA ASP A 257 3.98 20.37 -21.29
C ASP A 257 3.65 20.36 -22.77
N PHE A 258 2.79 19.41 -23.12
CA PHE A 258 2.21 19.27 -24.44
C PHE A 258 1.59 20.58 -24.94
N TRP A 259 1.95 21.00 -26.16
CA TRP A 259 1.39 22.19 -26.80
C TRP A 259 -0.04 21.95 -27.30
N ASN A 260 -1.03 22.47 -26.58
CA ASN A 260 -2.45 22.22 -26.82
C ASN A 260 -3.03 22.88 -28.08
N GLN A 261 -2.34 23.86 -28.68
CA GLN A 261 -2.79 24.52 -29.91
C GLN A 261 -2.38 23.77 -31.17
N SER A 262 -1.52 22.75 -31.03
CA SER A 262 -1.08 21.91 -32.15
C SER A 262 -2.21 21.02 -32.70
N ALA A 263 -1.95 20.40 -33.85
CA ALA A 263 -2.82 19.32 -34.33
C ALA A 263 -2.84 18.16 -33.33
N GLN A 264 -4.02 17.74 -32.88
CA GLN A 264 -4.12 16.68 -31.88
C GLN A 264 -3.98 15.29 -32.52
N PRO A 265 -3.14 14.39 -32.00
CA PRO A 265 -3.16 13.00 -32.42
C PRO A 265 -4.55 12.38 -32.14
N PRO A 266 -4.95 11.32 -32.85
CA PRO A 266 -6.21 10.63 -32.55
C PRO A 266 -6.18 10.14 -31.11
N ASN A 267 -7.23 10.40 -30.33
CA ASN A 267 -7.30 9.91 -28.96
C ASN A 267 -7.48 8.40 -28.93
N LYS A 268 -6.77 7.73 -28.03
CA LYS A 268 -7.01 6.36 -27.65
C LYS A 268 -7.39 6.34 -26.17
N PRO A 269 -8.47 5.66 -25.79
CA PRO A 269 -8.83 5.56 -24.38
C PRO A 269 -7.66 4.99 -23.56
N PRO A 270 -7.44 5.50 -22.35
CA PRO A 270 -6.39 4.99 -21.47
C PRO A 270 -6.73 3.56 -21.03
N VAL A 271 -5.73 2.84 -20.54
CA VAL A 271 -5.89 1.47 -20.01
C VAL A 271 -5.52 1.47 -18.53
N ALA A 272 -6.50 1.16 -17.69
CA ALA A 272 -6.35 1.09 -16.25
C ALA A 272 -5.72 -0.25 -15.84
N ALA A 273 -4.64 -0.18 -15.07
CA ALA A 273 -4.03 -1.35 -14.46
C ALA A 273 -3.37 -0.95 -13.15
N PHE A 274 -3.37 -1.86 -12.17
CA PHE A 274 -2.62 -1.65 -10.94
C PHE A 274 -2.19 -2.96 -10.29
N LYS A 275 -1.28 -2.83 -9.32
CA LYS A 275 -0.91 -3.88 -8.38
C LYS A 275 -0.88 -3.30 -6.95
N PHE A 276 -0.89 -4.17 -5.96
CA PHE A 276 -0.78 -3.77 -4.56
C PHE A 276 0.19 -4.66 -3.79
N TYR A 277 0.71 -4.14 -2.67
CA TYR A 277 1.59 -4.89 -1.77
C TYR A 277 1.28 -4.55 -0.31
N PRO A 278 1.26 -5.53 0.61
CA PRO A 278 1.45 -6.96 0.37
C PRO A 278 0.22 -7.62 -0.28
N GLN A 279 0.39 -8.82 -0.87
CA GLN A 279 -0.70 -9.55 -1.56
C GLN A 279 -1.71 -10.21 -0.61
N SER A 280 -1.37 -10.32 0.67
CA SER A 280 -2.25 -10.89 1.70
C SER A 280 -2.07 -10.11 3.02
N PRO A 281 -2.43 -8.81 3.04
CA PRO A 281 -2.24 -7.95 4.19
C PRO A 281 -3.07 -8.42 5.38
N PHE A 282 -2.62 -8.11 6.58
CA PHE A 282 -3.45 -8.14 7.77
C PHE A 282 -4.25 -6.83 7.89
N SER A 283 -5.32 -6.88 8.67
CA SER A 283 -6.02 -5.66 9.10
C SER A 283 -5.05 -4.68 9.77
N ASN A 284 -5.29 -3.38 9.57
CA ASN A 284 -4.46 -2.27 10.04
C ASN A 284 -3.01 -2.22 9.50
N GLU A 285 -2.63 -3.15 8.61
CA GLU A 285 -1.38 -3.11 7.84
C GLU A 285 -1.47 -2.11 6.68
N ASN A 286 -0.37 -1.42 6.38
CA ASN A 286 -0.28 -0.54 5.21
C ASN A 286 -0.28 -1.36 3.92
N VAL A 287 -1.21 -1.05 3.02
CA VAL A 287 -1.25 -1.57 1.65
C VAL A 287 -0.87 -0.46 0.70
N ILE A 288 0.19 -0.67 -0.08
CA ILE A 288 0.66 0.26 -1.11
C ILE A 288 0.02 -0.12 -2.43
N PHE A 289 -0.62 0.83 -3.09
CA PHE A 289 -1.19 0.67 -4.43
C PHE A 289 -0.31 1.38 -5.46
N ILE A 290 0.02 0.66 -6.53
CA ILE A 290 0.91 1.14 -7.58
C ILE A 290 0.18 1.08 -8.91
N GLU A 291 -0.01 2.24 -9.53
CA GLU A 291 -0.55 2.34 -10.89
C GLU A 291 0.40 1.69 -11.90
N MET A 292 -0.18 0.96 -12.85
CA MET A 292 0.48 0.34 -13.99
C MET A 292 -0.22 0.77 -15.29
N CYS A 293 -0.84 1.95 -15.26
CA CYS A 293 -1.72 2.44 -16.31
C CYS A 293 -0.92 2.82 -17.55
N TYR A 294 -1.59 2.79 -18.69
CA TYR A 294 -0.96 3.08 -19.96
C TYR A 294 -1.90 3.88 -20.86
N ASP A 295 -1.35 4.83 -21.59
CA ASP A 295 -2.03 5.53 -22.66
C ASP A 295 -1.12 5.56 -23.91
N GLU A 296 -1.70 5.25 -25.07
CA GLU A 296 -0.99 5.26 -26.34
C GLU A 296 -0.56 6.67 -26.77
N ASN A 297 -1.26 7.69 -26.29
CA ASN A 297 -0.99 9.11 -26.52
C ASN A 297 0.16 9.64 -25.64
N GLY A 298 0.58 8.87 -24.63
CA GLY A 298 1.78 9.14 -23.83
C GLY A 298 1.54 9.01 -22.33
N LYS A 299 2.61 8.76 -21.56
CA LYS A 299 2.49 8.53 -20.09
C LYS A 299 1.95 9.75 -19.31
N MET A 300 2.13 10.95 -19.84
CA MET A 300 1.63 12.20 -19.25
C MET A 300 0.20 12.55 -19.70
N ASP A 301 -0.42 11.70 -20.51
CA ASP A 301 -1.79 11.95 -20.98
C ASP A 301 -2.85 11.58 -19.94
N ILE A 302 -2.54 10.64 -19.02
CA ILE A 302 -3.38 10.33 -17.87
C ILE A 302 -3.24 11.43 -16.82
N ILE A 303 -4.31 12.21 -16.64
CA ILE A 303 -4.33 13.40 -15.78
C ILE A 303 -5.07 13.21 -14.45
N ASN A 304 -5.90 12.17 -14.31
CA ASN A 304 -6.63 11.89 -13.07
C ASN A 304 -6.57 10.41 -12.68
N TYR A 305 -6.51 10.18 -11.36
CA TYR A 305 -6.59 8.88 -10.71
C TYR A 305 -7.69 8.97 -9.66
N THR A 306 -8.56 7.96 -9.58
CA THR A 306 -9.58 7.83 -8.53
C THR A 306 -9.60 6.38 -8.06
N TRP A 307 -9.19 6.19 -6.82
CA TRP A 307 -9.22 4.91 -6.13
C TRP A 307 -10.46 4.83 -5.27
N ASP A 308 -11.21 3.75 -5.39
CA ASP A 308 -12.22 3.30 -4.43
C ASP A 308 -11.71 2.01 -3.80
N PHE A 309 -11.48 2.02 -2.49
CA PHE A 309 -10.91 0.86 -1.79
C PHE A 309 -11.96 -0.20 -1.42
N GLY A 310 -13.24 0.03 -1.71
CA GLY A 310 -14.33 -0.92 -1.45
C GLY A 310 -14.77 -1.00 0.02
N ASP A 311 -14.21 -0.17 0.89
CA ASP A 311 -14.60 0.01 2.30
C ASP A 311 -15.32 1.34 2.56
N GLY A 312 -15.63 2.08 1.49
CA GLY A 312 -16.23 3.42 1.53
C GLY A 312 -15.23 4.57 1.52
N SER A 313 -13.92 4.30 1.53
CA SER A 313 -12.87 5.32 1.38
C SER A 313 -12.38 5.44 -0.07
N ILE A 314 -11.90 6.64 -0.42
CA ILE A 314 -11.39 6.97 -1.75
C ILE A 314 -10.05 7.72 -1.68
N SER A 315 -9.27 7.71 -2.77
CA SER A 315 -8.07 8.54 -2.93
C SER A 315 -7.90 9.05 -4.36
N TYR A 316 -7.28 10.22 -4.50
CA TYR A 316 -6.93 10.82 -5.80
C TYR A 316 -5.42 10.83 -6.07
N GLU A 317 -4.63 10.25 -5.16
CA GLU A 317 -3.19 10.15 -5.34
C GLU A 317 -2.85 9.13 -6.44
N LYS A 318 -1.73 9.35 -7.12
CA LYS A 318 -1.25 8.45 -8.16
C LYS A 318 -0.92 7.04 -7.62
N ASN A 319 -0.27 6.97 -6.46
CA ASN A 319 0.12 5.71 -5.80
C ASN A 319 -0.18 5.80 -4.29
N PRO A 320 -1.44 5.60 -3.88
CA PRO A 320 -1.84 5.79 -2.49
C PRO A 320 -1.38 4.64 -1.58
N VAL A 321 -1.34 4.94 -0.28
CA VAL A 321 -1.23 3.95 0.80
C VAL A 321 -2.54 3.92 1.58
N HIS A 322 -3.10 2.72 1.79
CA HIS A 322 -4.37 2.54 2.49
C HIS A 322 -4.30 1.46 3.58
N LYS A 323 -5.19 1.52 4.57
CA LYS A 323 -5.32 0.52 5.65
C LYS A 323 -6.79 0.10 5.81
N TYR A 324 -7.01 -1.21 5.85
CA TYR A 324 -8.33 -1.78 6.16
C TYR A 324 -8.45 -2.06 7.65
N SER A 325 -9.46 -1.50 8.31
CA SER A 325 -9.65 -1.63 9.76
C SER A 325 -10.17 -3.00 10.20
N LYS A 326 -10.78 -3.76 9.27
CA LYS A 326 -11.34 -5.08 9.51
C LYS A 326 -10.85 -6.10 8.48
N PRO A 327 -10.79 -7.39 8.82
CA PRO A 327 -10.56 -8.43 7.84
C PRO A 327 -11.78 -8.59 6.92
N GLY A 328 -11.54 -9.02 5.69
CA GLY A 328 -12.60 -9.13 4.71
C GLY A 328 -12.09 -9.19 3.27
N LYS A 329 -13.05 -9.24 2.35
CA LYS A 329 -12.79 -9.15 0.91
C LYS A 329 -13.26 -7.78 0.44
N TYR A 330 -12.36 -7.03 -0.16
CA TYR A 330 -12.64 -5.69 -0.66
C TYR A 330 -12.38 -5.63 -2.16
N ASN A 331 -13.28 -5.00 -2.90
CA ASN A 331 -13.13 -4.79 -4.35
C ASN A 331 -12.53 -3.41 -4.56
N VAL A 332 -11.24 -3.34 -4.85
CA VAL A 332 -10.53 -2.08 -5.10
C VAL A 332 -10.67 -1.71 -6.56
N THR A 333 -11.18 -0.52 -6.85
CA THR A 333 -11.35 0.00 -8.20
C THR A 333 -10.44 1.19 -8.42
N LEU A 334 -9.63 1.15 -9.48
CA LEU A 334 -8.90 2.31 -10.00
C LEU A 334 -9.65 2.79 -11.25
N THR A 335 -10.06 4.05 -11.24
CA THR A 335 -10.56 4.78 -12.42
C THR A 335 -9.53 5.83 -12.82
N ILE A 336 -9.18 5.89 -14.10
CA ILE A 336 -8.29 6.90 -14.66
C ILE A 336 -8.99 7.70 -15.75
N ARG A 337 -8.51 8.92 -15.98
CA ARG A 337 -8.98 9.81 -17.05
C ARG A 337 -7.81 10.40 -17.83
N ASP A 338 -7.91 10.39 -19.15
CA ASP A 338 -6.95 11.06 -20.03
C ASP A 338 -7.30 12.55 -20.24
N ARG A 339 -6.46 13.27 -20.97
CA ARG A 339 -6.64 14.70 -21.26
C ARG A 339 -7.81 14.98 -22.22
N ALA A 340 -8.13 14.03 -23.11
CA ALA A 340 -9.30 14.11 -23.99
C ALA A 340 -10.63 13.89 -23.23
N GLY A 341 -10.54 13.34 -22.03
CA GLY A 341 -11.63 13.11 -21.11
C GLY A 341 -12.19 11.68 -21.13
N ASP A 342 -11.58 10.77 -21.89
CA ASP A 342 -11.93 9.35 -21.87
C ASP A 342 -11.45 8.72 -20.55
N ASN A 343 -12.17 7.69 -20.11
CA ASN A 343 -11.89 7.02 -18.84
C ASN A 343 -11.79 5.51 -19.06
N ASP A 344 -11.01 4.87 -18.21
CA ASP A 344 -11.03 3.42 -18.03
C ASP A 344 -10.97 3.07 -16.55
N SER A 345 -11.42 1.87 -16.21
CA SER A 345 -11.42 1.40 -14.83
C SER A 345 -11.13 -0.08 -14.73
N ILE A 346 -10.43 -0.46 -13.66
CA ILE A 346 -10.15 -1.86 -13.34
C ILE A 346 -10.44 -2.12 -11.86
N THR A 347 -11.04 -3.28 -11.58
CA THR A 347 -11.35 -3.73 -10.22
C THR A 347 -10.59 -5.01 -9.90
N LEU A 348 -9.83 -5.01 -8.80
CA LEU A 348 -9.18 -6.19 -8.24
C LEU A 348 -9.67 -6.45 -6.82
N GLN A 349 -9.87 -7.72 -6.47
CA GLN A 349 -10.24 -8.11 -5.11
C GLN A 349 -8.99 -8.28 -4.25
N ILE A 350 -8.97 -7.63 -3.08
CA ILE A 350 -7.99 -7.86 -2.03
C ILE A 350 -8.62 -8.64 -0.87
N VAL A 351 -7.87 -9.59 -0.32
CA VAL A 351 -8.27 -10.36 0.87
C VAL A 351 -7.43 -9.92 2.06
N VAL A 352 -8.07 -9.22 2.99
CA VAL A 352 -7.47 -8.73 4.22
C VAL A 352 -7.67 -9.80 5.30
N ARG A 353 -6.57 -10.26 5.89
CA ARG A 353 -6.56 -11.30 6.91
C ARG A 353 -6.75 -10.71 8.29
N ASN A 354 -7.35 -11.50 9.17
CA ASN A 354 -7.53 -11.14 10.57
C ASN A 354 -6.19 -11.09 11.31
N THR A 355 -6.01 -10.08 12.17
CA THR A 355 -4.85 -10.00 13.07
C THR A 355 -5.09 -10.89 14.27
N LEU A 356 -4.07 -11.57 14.80
CA LEU A 356 -4.24 -12.44 15.98
C LEU A 356 -4.51 -11.58 17.23
N PRO A 357 -5.36 -12.05 18.17
CA PRO A 357 -5.54 -11.39 19.45
C PRO A 357 -4.24 -11.49 20.28
N VAL A 358 -4.09 -10.59 21.25
CA VAL A 358 -2.95 -10.57 22.17
C VAL A 358 -3.42 -10.99 23.55
N ALA A 359 -2.91 -12.14 24.03
CA ALA A 359 -3.16 -12.62 25.38
C ALA A 359 -2.25 -11.91 26.39
N ASN A 360 -2.82 -11.47 27.51
CA ASN A 360 -2.06 -10.99 28.66
C ASN A 360 -2.89 -11.10 29.94
N PHE A 361 -2.22 -11.39 31.05
CA PHE A 361 -2.87 -11.49 32.36
C PHE A 361 -1.98 -11.12 33.54
N THR A 362 -2.61 -10.86 34.68
CA THR A 362 -2.00 -10.73 36.00
C THR A 362 -2.67 -11.67 36.99
N TRP A 363 -2.09 -11.83 38.18
CA TRP A 363 -2.71 -12.52 39.30
C TRP A 363 -2.48 -11.78 40.61
N GLU A 364 -3.36 -11.99 41.58
CA GLU A 364 -3.22 -11.51 42.95
C GLU A 364 -3.62 -12.58 43.96
N PRO A 365 -2.90 -12.73 45.08
CA PRO A 365 -1.73 -11.94 45.49
C PRO A 365 -0.45 -12.29 44.70
N LEU A 366 0.53 -11.37 44.65
CA LEU A 366 1.81 -11.58 43.93
C LEU A 366 2.66 -12.71 44.51
N GLN A 367 2.52 -12.99 45.81
CA GLN A 367 3.14 -14.09 46.52
C GLN A 367 2.05 -15.00 47.10
N PRO A 368 1.44 -15.85 46.27
CA PRO A 368 0.38 -16.73 46.71
C PRO A 368 0.92 -17.85 47.59
N VAL A 369 0.08 -18.29 48.51
CA VAL A 369 0.34 -19.44 49.38
C VAL A 369 -0.61 -20.56 48.97
N SER A 370 -0.17 -21.82 49.07
CA SER A 370 -1.02 -22.98 48.82
C SER A 370 -2.32 -22.90 49.64
N GLN A 371 -3.37 -23.56 49.16
CA GLN A 371 -4.69 -23.61 49.82
C GLN A 371 -5.40 -22.24 49.95
N THR A 372 -4.87 -21.16 49.37
CA THR A 372 -5.51 -19.83 49.29
C THR A 372 -6.05 -19.54 47.89
N ASN A 373 -7.03 -18.65 47.78
CA ASN A 373 -7.57 -18.24 46.47
C ASN A 373 -6.62 -17.24 45.82
N ILE A 374 -6.39 -17.42 44.53
CA ILE A 374 -5.61 -16.55 43.66
C ILE A 374 -6.55 -16.06 42.55
N GLU A 375 -6.70 -14.76 42.43
CA GLU A 375 -7.51 -14.13 41.39
C GLU A 375 -6.64 -13.86 40.16
N PHE A 376 -7.05 -14.37 39.01
CA PHE A 376 -6.41 -14.15 37.72
C PHE A 376 -7.24 -13.19 36.88
N ASN A 377 -6.55 -12.24 36.24
CA ASN A 377 -7.18 -11.14 35.52
C ASN A 377 -6.60 -11.02 34.10
N ALA A 378 -7.40 -11.34 33.08
CA ALA A 378 -7.03 -11.23 31.67
C ALA A 378 -7.45 -9.89 31.01
N SER A 379 -7.74 -8.85 31.79
CA SER A 379 -8.25 -7.57 31.27
C SER A 379 -7.31 -6.82 30.33
N SER A 380 -6.01 -7.09 30.41
CA SER A 380 -5.01 -6.54 29.49
C SER A 380 -4.90 -7.29 28.16
N SER A 381 -5.66 -8.37 27.95
CA SER A 381 -5.78 -9.00 26.63
C SER A 381 -6.63 -8.14 25.69
N TYR A 382 -6.24 -8.03 24.43
CA TYR A 382 -6.93 -7.21 23.44
C TYR A 382 -6.88 -7.83 22.04
N ASP A 383 -7.77 -7.36 21.17
CA ASP A 383 -7.80 -7.67 19.75
C ASP A 383 -7.90 -6.35 18.97
N LEU A 384 -7.12 -6.19 17.90
CA LEU A 384 -6.90 -4.89 17.25
C LEU A 384 -7.99 -4.56 16.21
N ASP A 385 -8.56 -5.58 15.59
CA ASP A 385 -9.53 -5.51 14.50
C ASP A 385 -10.87 -6.20 14.82
N GLY A 386 -11.02 -6.66 16.06
CA GLY A 386 -12.15 -7.46 16.51
C GLY A 386 -12.36 -7.43 18.02
N SER A 387 -12.83 -8.56 18.56
CA SER A 387 -13.08 -8.74 19.99
C SER A 387 -12.73 -10.15 20.45
N ILE A 388 -12.20 -10.26 21.67
CA ILE A 388 -11.96 -11.56 22.29
C ILE A 388 -13.29 -12.15 22.77
N VAL A 389 -13.65 -13.32 22.25
CA VAL A 389 -14.90 -14.04 22.57
C VAL A 389 -14.71 -15.19 23.56
N ASN A 390 -13.47 -15.66 23.77
CA ASN A 390 -13.18 -16.72 24.73
C ASN A 390 -11.85 -16.52 25.47
N TYR A 391 -11.83 -16.92 26.74
CA TYR A 391 -10.66 -16.94 27.62
C TYR A 391 -10.59 -18.32 28.28
N THR A 392 -9.55 -19.09 27.98
CA THR A 392 -9.34 -20.43 28.53
C THR A 392 -8.02 -20.46 29.30
N TRP A 393 -8.08 -20.98 30.52
CA TRP A 393 -6.96 -21.08 31.43
C TRP A 393 -6.55 -22.52 31.65
N ASP A 394 -5.25 -22.75 31.69
CA ASP A 394 -4.61 -23.97 32.17
C ASP A 394 -3.66 -23.56 33.28
N PHE A 395 -3.93 -24.03 34.49
CA PHE A 395 -3.19 -23.61 35.69
C PHE A 395 -1.89 -24.40 35.89
N GLY A 396 -1.60 -25.40 35.04
CA GLY A 396 -0.37 -26.19 35.13
C GLY A 396 -0.36 -27.25 36.23
N ASP A 397 -1.45 -27.38 37.00
CA ASP A 397 -1.69 -28.44 37.99
C ASP A 397 -2.71 -29.49 37.50
N GLY A 398 -3.08 -29.43 36.21
CA GLY A 398 -4.09 -30.27 35.59
C GLY A 398 -5.52 -29.71 35.66
N SER A 399 -5.73 -28.57 36.31
CA SER A 399 -7.02 -27.87 36.33
C SER A 399 -7.11 -26.78 35.26
N THR A 400 -8.36 -26.43 34.91
CA THR A 400 -8.67 -25.44 33.87
C THR A 400 -9.70 -24.43 34.35
N GLY A 401 -9.69 -23.23 33.77
CA GLY A 401 -10.66 -22.17 34.05
C GLY A 401 -11.20 -21.51 32.78
N TYR A 402 -12.36 -20.85 32.88
CA TYR A 402 -13.00 -20.14 31.78
C TYR A 402 -13.48 -18.76 32.20
N GLY A 403 -13.25 -17.77 31.35
CA GLY A 403 -13.69 -16.40 31.57
C GLY A 403 -12.54 -15.41 31.77
N LYS A 404 -12.87 -14.12 31.65
CA LYS A 404 -11.89 -13.03 31.71
C LYS A 404 -11.28 -12.82 33.09
N PHE A 405 -12.04 -13.16 34.13
CA PHE A 405 -11.62 -13.16 35.52
C PHE A 405 -11.93 -14.54 36.10
N VAL A 406 -10.94 -15.18 36.71
CA VAL A 406 -11.09 -16.52 37.29
C VAL A 406 -10.35 -16.60 38.62
N SER A 407 -10.87 -17.39 39.56
CA SER A 407 -10.24 -17.67 40.85
C SER A 407 -9.75 -19.12 40.85
N HIS A 408 -8.51 -19.37 41.29
CA HIS A 408 -7.94 -20.71 41.40
C HIS A 408 -7.21 -20.91 42.73
N LYS A 409 -7.10 -22.17 43.18
CA LYS A 409 -6.43 -22.57 44.42
C LYS A 409 -5.56 -23.79 44.17
N TYR A 410 -4.25 -23.64 44.38
CA TYR A 410 -3.30 -24.74 44.31
C TYR A 410 -3.32 -25.56 45.60
N VAL A 411 -3.38 -26.88 45.44
CA VAL A 411 -3.43 -27.82 46.58
C VAL A 411 -2.08 -27.90 47.29
N LYS A 412 -0.98 -27.83 46.54
CA LYS A 412 0.40 -27.92 47.04
C LYS A 412 1.20 -26.68 46.70
N SER A 413 2.23 -26.40 47.50
CA SER A 413 3.27 -25.46 47.11
C SER A 413 3.99 -25.92 45.84
N GLY A 414 4.67 -25.00 45.15
CA GLY A 414 5.46 -25.34 43.96
C GLY A 414 5.48 -24.24 42.90
N GLU A 415 6.09 -24.57 41.77
CA GLU A 415 6.09 -23.71 40.57
C GLU A 415 5.14 -24.30 39.52
N TYR A 416 4.24 -23.47 39.02
CA TYR A 416 3.23 -23.84 38.03
C TYR A 416 3.32 -22.92 36.81
N VAL A 417 3.18 -23.49 35.61
CA VAL A 417 3.14 -22.71 34.36
C VAL A 417 1.68 -22.44 34.03
N VAL A 418 1.24 -21.20 34.21
CA VAL A 418 -0.13 -20.79 33.90
C VAL A 418 -0.17 -20.33 32.45
N ARG A 419 -1.04 -20.94 31.65
CA ARG A 419 -1.30 -20.57 30.26
C ARG A 419 -2.68 -19.96 30.13
N LEU A 420 -2.73 -18.74 29.58
CA LEU A 420 -3.97 -18.12 29.10
C LEU A 420 -4.01 -18.25 27.58
N THR A 421 -5.08 -18.85 27.06
CA THR A 421 -5.42 -18.87 25.62
C THR A 421 -6.63 -17.97 25.39
N VAL A 422 -6.52 -17.03 24.46
CA VAL A 422 -7.61 -16.14 24.05
C VAL A 422 -8.00 -16.43 22.61
N ARG A 423 -9.30 -16.36 22.31
CA ARG A 423 -9.86 -16.55 20.96
C ARG A 423 -10.65 -15.31 20.54
N ASP A 424 -10.43 -14.85 19.32
CA ASP A 424 -11.17 -13.72 18.74
C ASP A 424 -12.51 -14.14 18.09
N ASP A 425 -13.28 -13.15 17.64
CA ASP A 425 -14.57 -13.31 16.97
C ASP A 425 -14.48 -13.89 15.55
N TYR A 426 -13.27 -14.01 14.98
CA TYR A 426 -12.99 -14.71 13.73
C TYR A 426 -12.50 -16.14 13.93
N GLY A 427 -12.34 -16.55 15.20
CA GLY A 427 -12.00 -17.89 15.62
C GLY A 427 -10.50 -18.17 15.73
N ASN A 428 -9.61 -17.19 15.54
CA ASN A 428 -8.17 -17.37 15.72
C ASN A 428 -7.78 -17.28 17.19
N GLU A 429 -6.69 -17.96 17.55
CA GLU A 429 -6.23 -18.09 18.93
C GLU A 429 -4.80 -17.58 19.11
N SER A 430 -4.53 -17.08 20.31
CA SER A 430 -3.20 -16.70 20.78
C SER A 430 -3.10 -17.03 22.26
N TYR A 431 -1.88 -17.24 22.75
CA TYR A 431 -1.67 -17.59 24.14
C TYR A 431 -0.44 -16.92 24.74
N ILE A 432 -0.42 -16.87 26.07
CA ILE A 432 0.74 -16.44 26.85
C ILE A 432 0.90 -17.36 28.07
N GLU A 433 2.14 -17.63 28.43
CA GLU A 433 2.50 -18.43 29.61
C GLU A 433 3.25 -17.56 30.62
N LYS A 434 2.92 -17.73 31.91
CA LYS A 434 3.66 -17.11 33.02
C LYS A 434 3.82 -18.13 34.14
N THR A 435 5.03 -18.21 34.70
CA THR A 435 5.29 -19.07 35.85
C THR A 435 4.85 -18.38 37.13
N ILE A 436 4.03 -19.06 37.91
CA ILE A 436 3.63 -18.65 39.26
C ILE A 436 4.34 -19.53 40.28
N LYS A 437 4.85 -18.92 41.34
CA LYS A 437 5.46 -19.62 42.48
C LYS A 437 4.52 -19.55 43.67
N VAL A 438 3.99 -20.70 44.07
CA VAL A 438 3.10 -20.87 45.20
C VAL A 438 3.92 -21.29 46.41
N ALA A 439 3.91 -20.46 47.45
CA ALA A 439 4.65 -20.70 48.68
C ALA A 439 3.97 -21.77 49.54
N ASN A 440 4.79 -22.47 50.33
CA ASN A 440 4.35 -23.41 51.36
C ASN A 440 3.43 -22.72 52.37
N ARG A 441 2.39 -23.42 52.83
CA ARG A 441 1.55 -22.93 53.93
C ARG A 441 2.08 -23.49 55.23
N GLU A 442 2.32 -22.60 56.20
CA GLU A 442 2.79 -23.03 57.52
C GLU A 442 1.77 -23.97 58.20
N PRO A 443 2.25 -24.97 58.97
CA PRO A 443 1.38 -25.88 59.70
C PRO A 443 0.65 -25.11 60.81
N THR A 444 -0.38 -25.71 61.38
CA THR A 444 -1.04 -25.19 62.59
C THR A 444 -0.72 -26.11 63.75
N ALA A 445 0.04 -25.60 64.73
CA ALA A 445 0.38 -26.33 65.94
C ALA A 445 -0.83 -26.40 66.89
N ASN A 446 -1.07 -27.55 67.52
CA ASN A 446 -2.08 -27.70 68.57
C ASN A 446 -1.82 -28.96 69.41
N PHE A 447 -2.24 -28.96 70.68
CA PHE A 447 -2.22 -30.16 71.51
C PHE A 447 -3.24 -30.13 72.63
N ILE A 448 -3.48 -31.31 73.20
CA ILE A 448 -4.19 -31.51 74.46
C ILE A 448 -3.31 -32.29 75.44
N TYR A 449 -3.66 -32.25 76.73
CA TYR A 449 -2.97 -33.02 77.77
C TYR A 449 -3.97 -33.69 78.72
N SER A 450 -3.55 -34.77 79.36
CA SER A 450 -4.34 -35.51 80.35
C SER A 450 -3.44 -36.07 81.46
N PRO A 451 -3.84 -36.00 82.74
CA PRO A 451 -5.14 -35.52 83.24
C PRO A 451 -5.27 -33.98 83.25
N ALA A 452 -6.51 -33.48 83.29
CA ALA A 452 -6.80 -32.03 83.28
C ALA A 452 -6.28 -31.29 84.53
N GLU A 453 -6.20 -31.99 85.66
CA GLU A 453 -5.72 -31.48 86.95
C GLU A 453 -4.56 -32.34 87.49
N PRO A 454 -3.35 -32.22 86.92
CA PRO A 454 -2.23 -33.09 87.26
C PRO A 454 -1.58 -32.70 88.59
N TYR A 455 -1.07 -33.70 89.32
CA TYR A 455 -0.30 -33.50 90.55
C TYR A 455 1.21 -33.63 90.33
N ALA A 456 2.01 -33.01 91.18
CA ALA A 456 3.46 -33.18 91.18
C ALA A 456 3.83 -34.67 91.35
N GLY A 457 4.65 -35.19 90.44
CA GLY A 457 5.05 -36.60 90.33
C GLY A 457 4.10 -37.50 89.53
N GLU A 458 2.97 -36.98 89.01
CA GLU A 458 2.04 -37.70 88.14
C GLU A 458 2.49 -37.66 86.66
N GLU A 459 2.17 -38.73 85.90
CA GLU A 459 2.37 -38.77 84.46
C GLU A 459 1.31 -37.94 83.73
N ILE A 460 1.76 -36.99 82.93
CA ILE A 460 0.91 -36.21 82.03
C ILE A 460 1.19 -36.67 80.61
N ASN A 461 0.15 -37.17 79.94
CA ASN A 461 0.20 -37.53 78.53
C ASN A 461 -0.15 -36.31 77.68
N PHE A 462 0.71 -35.97 76.74
CA PHE A 462 0.47 -34.92 75.75
C PHE A 462 0.11 -35.56 74.40
N THR A 463 -0.93 -35.05 73.75
CA THR A 463 -1.39 -35.54 72.43
C THR A 463 -1.36 -34.42 71.41
N ASP A 464 -0.57 -34.61 70.37
CA ASP A 464 -0.49 -33.71 69.22
C ASP A 464 -1.79 -33.70 68.41
N LEU A 465 -2.30 -32.51 68.15
CA LEU A 465 -3.46 -32.24 67.28
C LEU A 465 -3.08 -31.30 66.13
N SER A 466 -1.79 -31.13 65.88
CA SER A 466 -1.29 -30.23 64.85
C SER A 466 -1.68 -30.73 63.46
N ILE A 467 -1.95 -29.80 62.55
CA ILE A 467 -2.35 -30.09 61.16
C ILE A 467 -1.47 -29.35 60.17
N ASP A 468 -1.34 -29.93 58.99
CA ASP A 468 -0.75 -29.31 57.81
C ASP A 468 -1.70 -29.58 56.62
N LEU A 469 -2.04 -28.54 55.86
CA LEU A 469 -3.11 -28.58 54.86
C LEU A 469 -2.62 -28.86 53.44
N ASP A 470 -1.33 -28.67 53.17
CA ASP A 470 -0.69 -28.92 51.88
C ASP A 470 0.48 -29.90 51.96
N GLY A 471 0.93 -30.25 53.17
CA GLY A 471 2.02 -31.19 53.42
C GLY A 471 1.76 -32.19 54.55
N SER A 472 2.81 -32.46 55.33
CA SER A 472 2.77 -33.30 56.51
C SER A 472 3.73 -32.81 57.58
N ILE A 473 3.34 -32.95 58.86
CA ILE A 473 4.23 -32.64 59.99
C ILE A 473 5.30 -33.73 60.14
N VAL A 474 6.57 -33.33 60.13
CA VAL A 474 7.74 -34.24 60.18
C VAL A 474 8.57 -34.12 61.45
N SER A 475 8.40 -33.06 62.25
CA SER A 475 9.10 -32.96 63.54
C SER A 475 8.32 -32.20 64.60
N TRP A 476 8.49 -32.63 65.86
CA TRP A 476 7.91 -32.05 67.06
C TRP A 476 9.03 -31.64 68.01
N LEU A 477 8.87 -30.51 68.72
CA LEU A 477 9.70 -30.08 69.82
C LEU A 477 8.79 -29.56 70.93
N TRP A 478 8.75 -30.29 72.03
CA TRP A 478 8.08 -29.91 73.26
C TRP A 478 9.08 -29.24 74.19
N ASP A 479 8.73 -28.06 74.70
CA ASP A 479 9.35 -27.45 75.88
C ASP A 479 8.30 -27.47 76.99
N PHE A 480 8.59 -28.18 78.08
CA PHE A 480 7.67 -28.36 79.19
C PHE A 480 7.69 -27.20 80.19
N GLY A 481 8.57 -26.21 80.01
CA GLY A 481 8.66 -25.02 80.87
C GLY A 481 9.35 -25.25 82.21
N ASP A 482 9.87 -26.45 82.47
CA ASP A 482 10.67 -26.82 83.64
C ASP A 482 12.16 -27.09 83.31
N GLY A 483 12.55 -26.80 82.07
CA GLY A 483 13.88 -27.05 81.53
C GLY A 483 14.03 -28.40 80.81
N SER A 484 12.99 -29.23 80.78
CA SER A 484 12.97 -30.47 80.00
C SER A 484 12.32 -30.29 78.62
N ILE A 485 12.73 -31.12 77.67
CA ILE A 485 12.24 -31.12 76.29
C ILE A 485 11.93 -32.54 75.79
N SER A 486 11.10 -32.65 74.74
CA SER A 486 10.87 -33.91 74.01
C SER A 486 10.73 -33.70 72.50
N TYR A 487 11.10 -34.72 71.72
CA TYR A 487 10.92 -34.76 70.26
C TYR A 487 9.86 -35.79 69.81
N GLU A 488 9.22 -36.47 70.75
CA GLU A 488 8.17 -37.43 70.45
C GLU A 488 6.89 -36.72 70.00
N LYS A 489 6.10 -37.37 69.12
CA LYS A 489 4.80 -36.83 68.71
C LYS A 489 3.83 -36.69 69.89
N ASN A 490 3.77 -37.70 70.76
CA ASN A 490 2.87 -37.74 71.92
C ASN A 490 3.66 -38.11 73.19
N PRO A 491 4.41 -37.19 73.80
CA PRO A 491 5.27 -37.49 74.93
C PRO A 491 4.49 -37.66 76.24
N VAL A 492 5.15 -38.32 77.20
CA VAL A 492 4.72 -38.36 78.60
C VAL A 492 5.72 -37.58 79.45
N HIS A 493 5.25 -36.68 80.31
CA HIS A 493 6.11 -35.87 81.18
C HIS A 493 5.65 -35.89 82.65
N LYS A 494 6.60 -35.66 83.58
CA LYS A 494 6.37 -35.59 85.03
C LYS A 494 7.01 -34.33 85.60
N TYR A 495 6.20 -33.49 86.26
CA TYR A 495 6.70 -32.34 87.00
C TYR A 495 7.05 -32.72 88.43
N SER A 496 8.29 -32.45 88.84
CA SER A 496 8.80 -32.80 90.18
C SER A 496 8.26 -31.90 91.30
N LYS A 497 7.76 -30.71 90.95
CA LYS A 497 7.25 -29.71 91.91
C LYS A 497 5.89 -29.19 91.44
N PRO A 498 5.02 -28.75 92.37
CA PRO A 498 3.83 -28.01 92.01
C PRO A 498 4.21 -26.62 91.46
N GLY A 499 3.42 -26.11 90.52
CA GLY A 499 3.68 -24.84 89.86
C GLY A 499 2.86 -24.65 88.60
N LYS A 500 2.98 -23.46 88.00
CA LYS A 500 2.44 -23.17 86.67
C LYS A 500 3.56 -23.34 85.65
N TYR A 501 3.30 -24.14 84.63
CA TYR A 501 4.26 -24.45 83.57
C TYR A 501 3.68 -24.05 82.22
N VAL A 502 4.47 -23.33 81.42
CA VAL A 502 4.10 -22.97 80.04
C VAL A 502 4.67 -24.04 79.14
N ILE A 503 3.80 -24.85 78.54
CA ILE A 503 4.21 -25.84 77.54
C ILE A 503 4.17 -25.19 76.18
N ILE A 504 5.23 -25.38 75.40
CA ILE A 504 5.32 -24.93 74.01
C ILE A 504 5.53 -26.16 73.14
N LEU A 505 4.58 -26.42 72.24
CA LEU A 505 4.77 -27.35 71.13
C LEU A 505 5.20 -26.54 69.91
N THR A 506 6.38 -26.84 69.37
CA THR A 506 6.82 -26.37 68.05
C THR A 506 6.76 -27.55 67.07
N VAL A 507 6.02 -27.40 65.98
CA VAL A 507 5.99 -28.38 64.88
C VAL A 507 6.67 -27.81 63.65
N LYS A 508 7.22 -28.70 62.81
CA LYS A 508 7.77 -28.38 61.50
C LYS A 508 7.17 -29.29 60.44
N ASP A 509 6.77 -28.73 59.31
CA ASP A 509 6.30 -29.49 58.14
C ASP A 509 7.45 -30.05 57.29
N ASP A 510 7.10 -30.82 56.25
CA ASP A 510 8.02 -31.46 55.31
C ASP A 510 8.73 -30.48 54.36
N GLU A 511 8.27 -29.23 54.26
CA GLU A 511 8.87 -28.16 53.46
C GLU A 511 9.66 -27.13 54.31
N GLY A 512 9.65 -27.30 55.62
CA GLY A 512 10.39 -26.52 56.59
C GLY A 512 9.66 -25.38 57.27
N GLY A 513 8.38 -25.17 56.99
CA GLY A 513 7.50 -24.27 57.73
C GLY A 513 7.37 -24.70 59.18
N LYS A 514 7.18 -23.72 60.08
CA LYS A 514 7.14 -23.96 61.53
C LYS A 514 5.97 -23.23 62.15
N ALA A 515 5.31 -23.88 63.10
CA ALA A 515 4.33 -23.24 63.95
C ALA A 515 4.55 -23.64 65.40
N ASN A 516 4.11 -22.77 66.30
CA ASN A 516 4.11 -23.05 67.72
C ASN A 516 2.71 -22.84 68.33
N TYR A 517 2.43 -23.61 69.37
CA TYR A 517 1.26 -23.46 70.21
C TYR A 517 1.70 -23.58 71.66
N SER A 518 1.22 -22.67 72.50
CA SER A 518 1.56 -22.65 73.92
C SER A 518 0.32 -22.75 74.80
N LEU A 519 0.46 -23.51 75.89
CA LEU A 519 -0.60 -23.70 76.88
C LEU A 519 0.00 -23.74 78.28
N THR A 520 -0.56 -22.95 79.19
CA THR A 520 -0.16 -22.97 80.60
C THR A 520 -0.98 -23.98 81.36
N ILE A 521 -0.33 -24.91 82.06
CA ILE A 521 -0.99 -25.85 82.96
C ILE A 521 -0.59 -25.58 84.41
N GLU A 522 -1.46 -25.95 85.35
CA GLU A 522 -1.19 -25.86 86.79
C GLU A 522 -1.02 -27.27 87.37
N VAL A 523 0.19 -27.57 87.83
CA VAL A 523 0.52 -28.80 88.53
C VAL A 523 0.34 -28.59 90.02
N ARG A 524 -0.56 -29.36 90.63
CA ARG A 524 -0.93 -29.23 92.04
C ARG A 524 0.01 -29.99 92.95
N ALA A 525 0.09 -29.57 94.21
CA ALA A 525 0.80 -30.35 95.23
C ALA A 525 0.00 -31.61 95.55
N LYS A 526 0.65 -32.77 95.62
CA LYS A 526 0.00 -33.97 96.14
C LYS A 526 -0.27 -33.75 97.63
N GLU A 527 -1.52 -33.88 98.06
CA GLU A 527 -1.84 -33.82 99.48
C GLU A 527 -1.08 -34.93 100.22
N THR A 528 -0.18 -34.55 101.12
CA THR A 528 0.32 -35.50 102.11
C THR A 528 -0.80 -35.70 103.13
N PRO A 529 -1.20 -36.95 103.43
CA PRO A 529 -2.17 -37.18 104.50
C PRO A 529 -1.62 -36.53 105.76
N ALA A 530 -2.33 -35.54 106.29
CA ALA A 530 -1.97 -34.94 107.56
C ALA A 530 -1.94 -36.05 108.60
N PHE A 531 -0.74 -36.40 109.08
CA PHE A 531 -0.60 -37.23 110.26
C PHE A 531 -1.29 -36.46 111.38
N SER A 532 -2.48 -36.92 111.77
CA SER A 532 -3.33 -36.26 112.74
C SER A 532 -2.53 -36.02 114.03
N ILE A 533 -2.25 -34.75 114.33
CA ILE A 533 -1.71 -34.32 115.63
C ILE A 533 -2.63 -34.81 116.76
N TYR A 534 -3.92 -35.02 116.48
CA TYR A 534 -4.87 -35.66 117.40
C TYR A 534 -4.48 -37.09 117.77
N ALA A 535 -3.98 -37.91 116.84
CA ALA A 535 -3.52 -39.28 117.15
C ALA A 535 -2.25 -39.28 118.03
N PHE A 536 -1.37 -38.29 117.86
CA PHE A 536 -0.18 -38.13 118.69
C PHE A 536 -0.51 -37.59 120.09
N ILE A 537 -1.46 -36.65 120.21
CA ILE A 537 -1.97 -36.16 121.51
C ILE A 537 -2.73 -37.26 122.26
N VAL A 538 -3.56 -38.05 121.57
CA VAL A 538 -4.26 -39.20 122.17
C VAL A 538 -3.27 -40.28 122.62
N ALA A 539 -2.22 -40.55 121.85
CA ALA A 539 -1.15 -41.47 122.27
C ALA A 539 -0.39 -40.96 123.51
N ILE A 540 -0.08 -39.65 123.58
CA ILE A 540 0.55 -39.05 124.78
C ILE A 540 -0.41 -39.07 125.97
N ALA A 541 -1.69 -38.75 125.79
CA ALA A 541 -2.69 -38.81 126.85
C ALA A 541 -2.88 -40.24 127.39
N LEU A 542 -2.92 -41.25 126.51
CA LEU A 542 -2.98 -42.66 126.89
C LEU A 542 -1.71 -43.13 127.63
N VAL A 543 -0.52 -42.66 127.23
CA VAL A 543 0.75 -42.93 127.94
C VAL A 543 0.79 -42.26 129.31
N ILE A 544 0.26 -41.04 129.45
CA ILE A 544 0.15 -40.34 130.75
C ILE A 544 -0.86 -41.04 131.67
N ILE A 545 -2.02 -41.47 131.13
CA ILE A 545 -3.02 -42.24 131.89
C ILE A 545 -2.47 -43.61 132.31
N TRP A 546 -1.72 -44.28 131.43
CA TRP A 546 -1.06 -45.55 131.75
C TRP A 546 0.03 -45.39 132.82
N ARG A 547 0.85 -44.33 132.77
CA ARG A 547 1.83 -44.01 133.83
C ARG A 547 1.18 -43.65 135.17
N LYS A 548 0.06 -42.92 135.17
CA LYS A 548 -0.68 -42.62 136.42
C LYS A 548 -1.32 -43.86 137.06
N ARG A 549 -1.82 -44.82 136.26
CA ARG A 549 -2.36 -46.08 136.80
C ARG A 549 -1.27 -47.00 137.38
N ARG A 550 -0.04 -46.96 136.88
CA ARG A 550 1.07 -47.79 137.37
C ARG A 550 1.71 -47.28 138.66
N MET A 551 1.59 -45.99 138.99
CA MET A 551 2.07 -45.41 140.26
C MET A 551 1.04 -45.43 141.41
N LEU A 552 -0.18 -45.93 141.18
CA LEU A 552 -1.19 -46.15 142.22
C LEU A 552 -1.32 -47.63 142.61
N SER A 553 -0.46 -48.50 142.07
CA SER A 553 -0.46 -49.94 142.33
C SER A 553 0.92 -50.49 142.75
N GLN A 554 1.80 -49.64 143.29
CA GLN A 554 3.03 -50.00 144.01
C GLN A 554 3.28 -49.01 145.15
#